data_AF-A0AAP6SFN2-F1
#
_entry.id   AF-A0AAP6SFN2-F1
#
_cell.length_a   1.000
_cell.length_b   1.000
_cell.length_c   1.000
_cell.angle_alpha   90.00
_cell.angle_beta   90.00
_cell.angle_gamma   90.00
#
_symmetry.space_group_name_H-M   'P 1'
#
loop_
_entity.id
_entity.type
_entity.pdbx_description
1 polymer ?
#
loop_
_entity_poly.entity_id
_entity_poly.type
_entity_poly.pdbx_seq_one_letter_code
_entity_poly.pdbx_strand_id
1 'polypeptide(L)'
;AADFEHLLRLIYIQRIPTRYIPLDCVAMRTGGASTSGLKSHLRILSDHLKAYRKNGVNSNLFLDASRYVYKASEVLNSKVNNIRNRNNRILTE
;
A
#
# COMPACT_ATOMS: atom_id res chain seq x y z
N ALA A 1 -2.93 -2.87 -14.07
CA ALA A 1 -3.35 -4.01 -13.21
C ALA A 1 -2.96 -5.39 -13.77
N ALA A 2 -2.49 -5.50 -15.02
CA ALA A 2 -2.20 -6.79 -15.64
C ALA A 2 -1.05 -7.57 -14.97
N ASP A 3 0.02 -6.90 -14.54
CA ASP A 3 1.20 -7.57 -13.98
C ASP A 3 0.91 -8.24 -12.63
N PHE A 4 0.05 -7.62 -11.81
CA PHE A 4 -0.38 -8.18 -10.52
C PHE A 4 -1.18 -9.47 -10.71
N GLU A 5 -2.12 -9.49 -11.65
CA GLU A 5 -2.91 -10.69 -11.96
C GLU A 5 -2.01 -11.81 -12.50
N HIS A 6 -1.03 -11.48 -13.33
CA HIS A 6 -0.09 -12.45 -13.89
C HIS A 6 0.80 -13.07 -12.81
N LEU A 7 1.34 -12.24 -11.90
CA LEU A 7 2.11 -12.70 -10.75
C LEU A 7 1.27 -13.60 -9.83
N LEU A 8 0.04 -13.18 -9.52
CA LEU A 8 -0.88 -13.98 -8.70
C LEU A 8 -1.14 -15.35 -9.32
N ARG A 9 -1.36 -15.41 -10.64
CA ARG A 9 -1.59 -16.66 -11.38
C ARG A 9 -0.37 -17.58 -11.30
N LEU A 10 0.84 -17.05 -11.46
CA LEU A 10 2.07 -17.83 -11.38
C LEU A 10 2.33 -18.40 -9.98
N ILE A 11 2.09 -17.61 -8.93
CA ILE A 11 2.37 -18.04 -7.56
C ILE A 11 1.24 -18.93 -7.02
N TYR A 12 -0.02 -18.54 -7.22
CA TYR A 12 -1.16 -19.19 -6.58
C TYR A 12 -1.71 -20.37 -7.37
N ILE A 13 -1.84 -20.24 -8.70
CA ILE A 13 -2.39 -21.30 -9.55
C ILE A 13 -1.30 -22.30 -9.93
N GLN A 14 -0.15 -21.83 -10.41
CA GLN A 14 0.95 -22.69 -10.83
C GLN A 14 1.84 -23.17 -9.67
N ARG A 15 1.65 -22.64 -8.45
CA ARG A 15 2.39 -23.01 -7.22
C ARG A 15 3.92 -23.06 -7.41
N ILE A 16 4.45 -22.10 -8.15
CA ILE A 16 5.90 -22.01 -8.39
C ILE A 16 6.60 -21.70 -7.06
N PRO A 17 7.64 -22.45 -6.67
CA PRO A 17 8.40 -22.17 -5.45
C PRO A 17 9.10 -20.82 -5.59
N THR A 18 8.83 -19.92 -4.65
CA THR A 18 9.43 -18.57 -4.60
C THR A 18 10.20 -18.40 -3.30
N ARG A 19 11.37 -17.76 -3.38
CA ARG A 19 12.20 -17.44 -2.22
C ARG A 19 12.40 -15.94 -2.14
N TYR A 20 12.18 -15.37 -0.96
CA TYR A 20 12.48 -13.96 -0.71
C TYR A 20 13.99 -13.75 -0.63
N ILE A 21 14.49 -12.77 -1.39
CA ILE A 21 15.88 -12.34 -1.37
C ILE A 21 15.91 -10.94 -0.73
N PRO A 22 16.65 -10.72 0.37
CA PRO A 22 16.73 -9.42 1.04
C PRO A 22 17.68 -8.48 0.27
N LEU A 23 17.36 -8.20 -1.00
CA LEU A 23 18.13 -7.31 -1.86
C LEU A 23 17.21 -6.19 -2.37
N ASP A 24 17.67 -4.95 -2.25
CA ASP A 24 16.96 -3.79 -2.78
C ASP A 24 17.26 -3.64 -4.28
N CYS A 25 16.52 -4.38 -5.11
CA CYS A 25 16.70 -4.37 -6.56
C CYS A 25 16.15 -3.10 -7.21
N VAL A 26 15.19 -2.42 -6.58
CA VAL A 26 14.46 -1.30 -7.18
C VAL A 26 14.06 -0.29 -6.12
N ALA A 27 14.72 0.87 -6.13
CA ALA A 27 14.24 2.04 -5.40
C ALA A 27 13.08 2.70 -6.17
N MET A 28 11.86 2.58 -5.65
CA MET A 28 10.72 3.29 -6.25
C MET A 28 10.84 4.80 -6.01
N ARG A 29 10.73 5.62 -7.06
CA ARG A 29 10.59 7.07 -6.89
C ARG A 29 9.24 7.39 -6.26
N THR A 30 9.27 8.18 -5.19
CA THR A 30 8.07 8.84 -4.67
C THR A 30 7.64 9.93 -5.64
N GLY A 31 6.56 9.68 -6.38
CA GLY A 31 5.90 10.65 -7.26
C GLY A 31 5.77 10.20 -8.72
N GLY A 32 4.54 10.01 -9.17
CA GLY A 32 4.16 9.80 -10.56
C GLY A 32 2.73 10.29 -10.81
N ALA A 33 2.33 10.44 -12.08
CA ALA A 33 0.99 10.94 -12.45
C ALA A 33 -0.16 10.10 -11.85
N SER A 34 0.11 8.85 -11.49
CA SER A 34 -0.83 7.91 -10.88
C SER A 34 -0.91 8.00 -9.35
N THR A 35 -0.09 8.82 -8.67
CA THR A 35 -0.03 8.93 -7.20
C THR A 35 -0.56 10.26 -6.66
N SER A 36 -1.07 11.16 -7.52
CA SER A 36 -1.48 12.52 -7.14
C SER A 36 -2.74 12.62 -6.26
N GLY A 37 -3.35 11.52 -5.82
CA GLY A 37 -4.50 11.61 -4.90
C GLY A 37 -4.96 10.29 -4.27
N LEU A 38 -5.69 10.40 -3.16
CA LEU A 38 -6.31 9.26 -2.45
C LEU A 38 -7.22 8.42 -3.37
N LYS A 39 -7.84 9.05 -4.37
CA LYS A 39 -8.73 8.41 -5.35
C LYS A 39 -8.02 7.38 -6.24
N SER A 40 -6.74 7.60 -6.59
CA SER A 40 -6.00 6.64 -7.40
C SER A 40 -5.60 5.41 -6.58
N HIS A 41 -5.25 5.60 -5.32
CA HIS A 41 -5.01 4.51 -4.37
C HIS A 41 -6.27 3.64 -4.17
N LEU A 42 -7.45 4.24 -4.02
CA LEU A 42 -8.71 3.51 -3.94
C LEU A 42 -9.02 2.71 -5.21
N ARG A 43 -8.67 3.23 -6.38
CA ARG A 43 -8.84 2.52 -7.66
C ARG A 43 -7.92 1.30 -7.76
N ILE A 44 -6.66 1.45 -7.36
CA ILE A 44 -5.69 0.34 -7.30
C ILE A 44 -6.19 -0.75 -6.34
N LEU A 45 -6.70 -0.36 -5.18
CA LEU A 45 -7.30 -1.29 -4.22
C LEU A 45 -8.49 -2.03 -4.83
N SER A 46 -9.42 -1.32 -5.48
CA SER A 46 -10.57 -1.93 -6.16
C SER A 46 -10.15 -2.93 -7.24
N ASP A 47 -9.11 -2.62 -8.01
CA ASP A 47 -8.57 -3.52 -9.04
C ASP A 47 -7.96 -4.79 -8.42
N HIS A 48 -7.24 -4.68 -7.31
CA HIS A 48 -6.75 -5.85 -6.56
C HIS A 48 -7.92 -6.71 -6.05
N LEU A 49 -8.96 -6.10 -5.48
CA LEU A 49 -10.15 -6.82 -5.00
C LEU A 49 -10.87 -7.57 -6.12
N LYS A 50 -10.95 -6.97 -7.31
CA LYS A 50 -11.53 -7.61 -8.49
C LYS A 50 -10.67 -8.78 -8.98
N ALA A 51 -9.33 -8.65 -8.92
CA ALA A 51 -8.42 -9.73 -9.28
C ALA A 51 -8.49 -10.91 -8.30
N TYR A 52 -8.59 -10.65 -6.99
CA TYR A 52 -8.76 -11.71 -5.98
C TYR A 52 -10.08 -12.47 -6.16
N ARG A 53 -11.18 -11.75 -6.38
CA ARG A 53 -12.49 -12.34 -6.68
C ARG A 53 -12.46 -13.24 -7.92
N LYS A 54 -11.75 -12.83 -8.97
CA LYS A 54 -11.62 -13.63 -10.20
C LYS A 54 -10.79 -14.91 -10.02
N ASN A 55 -9.82 -14.91 -9.13
CA ASN A 55 -8.90 -16.04 -8.94
C ASN A 55 -9.30 -16.97 -7.78
N GLY A 56 -10.49 -16.77 -7.18
CA GLY A 56 -11.01 -17.65 -6.13
C GLY A 56 -10.19 -17.64 -4.84
N VAL A 57 -9.35 -16.63 -4.63
CA VAL A 57 -8.56 -16.47 -3.42
C VAL A 57 -9.43 -15.74 -2.40
N ASN A 58 -9.88 -16.45 -1.36
CA ASN A 58 -10.51 -15.84 -0.18
C ASN A 58 -9.44 -15.08 0.64
N SER A 59 -8.85 -14.05 0.05
CA SER A 59 -8.02 -13.10 0.79
C SER A 59 -8.95 -12.30 1.68
N ASN A 60 -8.72 -12.35 2.99
CA ASN A 60 -9.50 -11.59 3.96
C ASN A 60 -9.25 -10.10 3.67
N LEU A 61 -10.20 -9.42 3.03
CA LEU A 61 -10.15 -8.00 2.61
C LEU A 61 -9.60 -7.07 3.71
N PHE A 62 -9.86 -7.48 4.96
CA PHE A 62 -9.43 -6.84 6.19
C PHE A 62 -7.90 -6.82 6.37
N LEU A 63 -7.20 -7.89 5.97
CA LEU A 63 -5.74 -7.99 6.04
C LEU A 63 -5.09 -7.00 5.06
N ASP A 64 -5.59 -6.92 3.83
CA ASP A 64 -5.09 -5.94 2.85
C ASP A 64 -5.41 -4.50 3.26
N ALA A 65 -6.60 -4.25 3.79
CA ALA A 65 -6.99 -2.94 4.30
C ALA A 65 -6.12 -2.49 5.49
N SER A 66 -5.69 -3.42 6.36
CA SER A 66 -4.87 -3.11 7.53
C SER A 66 -3.54 -2.42 7.17
N ARG A 67 -2.94 -2.79 6.02
CA ARG A 67 -1.72 -2.15 5.50
C ARG A 67 -1.93 -0.66 5.21
N TYR A 68 -3.09 -0.31 4.65
CA TYR A 68 -3.45 1.07 4.38
C TYR A 68 -3.78 1.83 5.66
N VAL A 69 -4.43 1.19 6.63
CA VAL A 69 -4.71 1.77 7.95
C VAL A 69 -3.40 2.13 8.67
N TYR A 70 -2.42 1.22 8.66
CA TYR A 70 -1.11 1.47 9.28
C TYR A 70 -0.41 2.68 8.65
N LYS A 71 -0.35 2.74 7.32
CA LYS A 71 0.26 3.88 6.62
C LYS A 71 -0.49 5.20 6.86
N ALA A 72 -1.82 5.17 6.88
CA ALA A 72 -2.62 6.35 7.20
C ALA A 72 -2.37 6.83 8.64
N SER A 73 -2.26 5.90 9.59
CA SER A 73 -1.97 6.22 10.99
C SER A 73 -0.58 6.84 11.17
N GLU A 74 0.43 6.35 10.44
CA GLU A 74 1.80 6.90 10.44
C GLU A 74 1.83 8.34 9.90
N VAL A 75 1.11 8.60 8.80
CA VAL A 75 1.01 9.94 8.21
C VAL A 75 0.26 10.90 9.14
N LEU A 76 -0.82 10.44 9.77
CA LEU A 76 -1.59 11.23 10.71
C LEU A 76 -0.76 11.57 11.96
N ASN A 77 -0.09 10.58 12.56
CA ASN A 77 0.80 10.77 13.69
C ASN A 77 1.94 11.74 13.35
N SER A 78 2.52 11.62 12.15
CA SER A 78 3.57 12.54 11.68
C SER A 78 3.06 13.98 11.56
N LYS A 79 1.85 14.18 11.02
CA LYS A 79 1.21 15.50 10.94
C LYS A 79 0.87 16.07 12.33
N VAL A 80 0.27 15.26 13.21
CA VAL A 80 -0.11 15.67 14.57
C VAL A 80 1.13 16.06 15.37
N ASN A 81 2.21 15.28 15.28
CA ASN A 81 3.45 15.58 16.00
C ASN A 81 4.11 16.86 15.47
N ASN A 82 4.03 17.13 14.16
CA ASN A 82 4.54 18.36 13.55
C ASN A 82 3.72 19.60 13.97
N ILE A 83 2.38 19.48 14.06
CA ILE A 83 1.50 20.54 14.59
C ILE A 83 1.78 20.80 16.08
N ARG A 84 1.91 19.74 16.89
CA ARG A 84 2.25 19.83 18.32
C ARG A 84 3.57 20.56 18.54
N ASN A 85 4.57 20.27 17.71
CA ASN A 85 5.89 20.91 17.80
C ASN A 85 5.86 22.41 17.44
N ARG A 86 4.95 22.83 16.55
CA ARG A 86 4.73 24.27 16.27
C ARG A 86 4.08 25.00 17.44
N ASN A 87 3.03 24.42 18.05
CA ASN A 87 2.32 25.06 19.15
C ASN A 87 3.22 25.25 20.39
N ASN A 88 4.07 24.27 20.71
CA ASN A 88 5.01 24.39 21.84
C ASN A 88 6.07 25.48 21.61
N ARG A 89 6.39 25.81 20.35
CA ARG A 89 7.32 26.89 19.99
C ARG A 89 6.70 28.28 20.14
N ILE A 90 5.39 28.41 20.00
CA ILE A 90 4.66 29.68 20.14
C ILE A 90 4.39 30.01 21.61
N LEU A 91 4.26 29.00 22.47
CA LEU A 91 4.10 29.20 23.93
C LEU A 91 5.41 29.52 24.67
N THR A 92 6.57 29.46 23.99
CA THR A 92 7.89 29.75 24.57
C THR A 92 8.46 31.09 24.16
N GLU A 93 7.77 31.84 23.30
CA GLU A 93 7.98 33.27 23.02
C GLU A 93 6.95 34.10 23.81
#